data_AF-A0A6P2BJK3-F1
#
_entry.id   AF-A0A6P2BJK3-F1
#
_cell.length_a   1.000
_cell.length_b   1.000
_cell.length_c   1.000
_cell.angle_alpha   90.00
_cell.angle_beta   90.00
_cell.angle_gamma   90.00
#
_symmetry.space_group_name_H-M   'P 1'
#
loop_
_entity.id
_entity.type
_entity.pdbx_description
1 polymer ?
#
loop_
_entity_poly.entity_id
_entity_poly.type
_entity_poly.pdbx_seq_one_letter_code
_entity_poly.pdbx_strand_id
1 'polypeptide(L)'
;MAVGKEIRTKIGSVRNTQKITKAMEMVAASKMRRTQERMAQGRPYATRIRQVVGHLASANPEYRSVFMLERPVTRVGYIVVSTDKGLCGGLNVNLFREMAKLMQRNQAMGVKVDLALIGRKAQAFFRAHGGNVVATLDGLGEYPQLENLIGGIRVMLDAFIEGRIERLDIAYNMFANTMTQEPTVSQLLPLPASGEADYKHSWDYIYEPNSESLIDPLITRYIESQVYQSVVENSACEQAAKMIAMKNATDNAGELIEELQLLYNNARQAAITQEISEIVGGASAV
;
A
#
# COMPACT_ATOMS: atom_id res chain seq x y z
N MET A 1 -8.87 -42.04 23.59
CA MET A 1 -9.57 -40.82 24.10
C MET A 1 -8.84 -39.49 23.85
N ALA A 2 -7.49 -39.40 23.88
CA ALA A 2 -6.75 -38.15 23.68
C ALA A 2 -6.92 -37.53 22.27
N VAL A 3 -6.83 -38.36 21.22
CA VAL A 3 -6.89 -37.92 19.80
C VAL A 3 -8.21 -37.21 19.45
N GLY A 4 -9.35 -37.76 19.87
CA GLY A 4 -10.66 -37.11 19.63
C GLY A 4 -10.80 -35.77 20.36
N LYS A 5 -10.23 -35.64 21.56
CA LYS A 5 -10.22 -34.38 22.32
C LYS A 5 -9.37 -33.32 21.64
N GLU A 6 -8.22 -33.68 21.09
CA GLU A 6 -7.34 -32.77 20.34
C GLU A 6 -8.02 -32.26 19.06
N ILE A 7 -8.64 -33.14 18.27
CA ILE A 7 -9.35 -32.73 17.05
C ILE A 7 -10.49 -31.77 17.39
N ARG A 8 -11.26 -32.06 18.46
CA ARG A 8 -12.34 -31.16 18.91
C ARG A 8 -11.83 -29.79 19.34
N THR A 9 -10.69 -29.73 20.05
CA THR A 9 -10.04 -28.46 20.41
C THR A 9 -9.60 -27.70 19.15
N LYS A 10 -9.03 -28.40 18.16
CA LYS A 10 -8.60 -27.80 16.89
C LYS A 10 -9.79 -27.22 16.11
N ILE A 11 -10.91 -27.95 16.02
CA ILE A 11 -12.17 -27.43 15.43
C ILE A 11 -12.62 -26.15 16.16
N GLY A 12 -12.60 -26.15 17.49
CA GLY A 12 -12.96 -24.97 18.28
C GLY A 12 -12.06 -23.77 18.00
N SER A 13 -10.75 -23.99 17.87
CA SER A 13 -9.78 -22.95 17.53
C SER A 13 -10.01 -22.39 16.13
N VAL A 14 -10.18 -23.25 15.11
CA VAL A 14 -10.42 -22.82 13.72
C VAL A 14 -11.76 -22.07 13.61
N ARG A 15 -12.81 -22.49 14.32
CA ARG A 15 -14.08 -21.75 14.40
C ARG A 15 -13.92 -20.35 14.99
N ASN A 16 -13.08 -20.20 16.01
CA ASN A 16 -12.80 -18.87 16.57
C ASN A 16 -12.03 -18.01 15.56
N THR A 17 -11.03 -18.57 14.88
CA THR A 17 -10.33 -17.88 13.79
C THR A 17 -11.29 -17.45 12.69
N GLN A 18 -12.21 -18.32 12.25
CA GLN A 18 -13.23 -18.00 11.25
C GLN A 18 -14.13 -16.83 11.67
N LYS A 19 -14.55 -16.79 12.95
CA LYS A 19 -15.34 -15.66 13.48
C LYS A 19 -14.54 -14.36 13.46
N ILE A 20 -13.25 -14.42 13.82
CA ILE A 20 -12.36 -13.25 13.82
C ILE A 20 -12.17 -12.74 12.39
N THR A 21 -11.85 -13.62 11.44
CA THR A 21 -11.67 -13.23 10.03
C THR A 21 -12.97 -12.66 9.46
N LYS A 22 -14.13 -13.24 9.78
CA LYS A 22 -15.43 -12.69 9.34
C LYS A 22 -15.71 -11.30 9.93
N ALA A 23 -15.39 -11.08 11.20
CA ALA A 23 -15.51 -9.75 11.80
C ALA A 23 -14.55 -8.75 11.13
N MET A 24 -13.30 -9.14 10.86
CA MET A 24 -12.32 -8.30 10.18
C MET A 24 -12.71 -7.98 8.73
N GLU A 25 -13.31 -8.93 8.01
CA GLU A 25 -13.90 -8.72 6.68
C GLU A 25 -14.96 -7.61 6.73
N MET A 26 -15.92 -7.69 7.66
CA MET A 26 -16.98 -6.68 7.81
C MET A 26 -16.44 -5.31 8.21
N VAL A 27 -15.46 -5.27 9.11
CA VAL A 27 -14.80 -4.01 9.51
C VAL A 27 -14.06 -3.40 8.32
N ALA A 28 -13.33 -4.20 7.54
CA ALA A 28 -12.63 -3.73 6.35
C ALA A 28 -13.61 -3.22 5.29
N ALA A 29 -14.73 -3.92 5.06
CA ALA A 29 -15.78 -3.48 4.13
C ALA A 29 -16.37 -2.11 4.52
N SER A 30 -16.68 -1.93 5.82
CA SER A 30 -17.18 -0.65 6.35
C SER A 30 -16.17 0.49 6.16
N LYS A 31 -14.89 0.22 6.44
CA LYS A 31 -13.81 1.20 6.27
C LYS A 31 -13.52 1.50 4.81
N MET A 32 -13.59 0.50 3.93
CA MET A 32 -13.35 0.64 2.50
C MET A 32 -14.24 1.73 1.89
N ARG A 33 -15.54 1.71 2.23
CA ARG A 33 -16.49 2.73 1.77
C ARG A 33 -16.05 4.14 2.16
N ARG A 34 -15.68 4.35 3.42
CA ARG A 34 -15.20 5.65 3.93
C ARG A 34 -13.90 6.10 3.24
N THR A 35 -12.96 5.16 3.02
CA THR A 35 -11.70 5.47 2.34
C THR A 35 -11.90 5.79 0.86
N GLN A 36 -12.85 5.13 0.18
CA GLN A 36 -13.21 5.44 -1.20
C GLN A 36 -13.86 6.82 -1.34
N GLU A 37 -14.77 7.17 -0.43
CA GLU A 37 -15.39 8.50 -0.40
C GLU A 37 -14.32 9.60 -0.23
N ARG A 38 -13.35 9.41 0.67
CA ARG A 38 -12.23 10.36 0.83
C ARG A 38 -11.34 10.42 -0.40
N MET A 39 -11.01 9.27 -0.98
CA MET A 39 -10.22 9.19 -2.21
C MET A 39 -10.91 9.97 -3.33
N ALA A 40 -12.23 9.84 -3.47
CA ALA A 40 -13.03 10.56 -4.46
C ALA A 40 -13.06 12.07 -4.21
N GLN A 41 -13.09 12.52 -2.94
CA GLN A 41 -13.05 13.94 -2.59
C GLN A 41 -11.69 14.61 -2.90
N GLY A 42 -10.57 13.88 -2.76
CA GLY A 42 -9.24 14.41 -3.05
C GLY A 42 -8.88 14.49 -4.54
N ARG A 43 -9.47 13.61 -5.36
CA ARG A 43 -9.19 13.51 -6.80
C ARG A 43 -9.37 14.83 -7.57
N PRO A 44 -10.47 15.60 -7.42
CA PRO A 44 -10.66 16.86 -8.14
C PRO A 44 -9.50 17.85 -7.95
N TYR A 45 -9.05 18.03 -6.71
CA TYR A 45 -7.92 18.92 -6.41
C TYR A 45 -6.62 18.40 -7.03
N ALA A 46 -6.29 17.12 -6.80
CA ALA A 46 -5.07 16.50 -7.32
C ALA A 46 -5.00 16.51 -8.85
N THR A 47 -6.12 16.30 -9.54
CA THR A 47 -6.22 16.39 -11.00
C THR A 47 -6.06 17.84 -11.48
N ARG A 48 -6.75 18.80 -10.83
CA ARG A 48 -6.71 20.18 -11.28
C ARG A 48 -5.34 20.81 -11.08
N ILE A 49 -4.71 20.60 -9.93
CA ILE A 49 -3.36 21.11 -9.66
C ILE A 49 -2.32 20.46 -10.60
N ARG A 50 -2.47 19.17 -10.93
CA ARG A 50 -1.65 18.51 -11.96
C ARG A 50 -1.80 19.16 -13.33
N GLN A 51 -3.02 19.48 -13.74
CA GLN A 51 -3.26 20.17 -15.02
C GLN A 51 -2.61 21.56 -15.04
N VAL A 52 -2.79 22.35 -13.97
CA VAL A 52 -2.19 23.69 -13.88
C VAL A 52 -0.67 23.62 -13.91
N VAL A 53 -0.07 22.69 -13.15
CA VAL A 53 1.39 22.50 -13.12
C VAL A 53 1.93 21.95 -14.44
N GLY A 54 1.22 21.02 -15.10
CA GLY A 54 1.58 20.51 -16.42
C GLY A 54 1.55 21.60 -17.49
N HIS A 55 0.49 22.43 -17.48
CA HIS A 55 0.40 23.61 -18.34
C HIS A 55 1.56 24.58 -18.10
N LEU A 56 1.86 24.89 -16.85
CA LEU A 56 2.97 25.76 -16.47
C LEU A 56 4.34 25.21 -16.90
N ALA A 57 4.55 23.89 -16.81
CA ALA A 57 5.77 23.24 -17.28
C ALA A 57 5.91 23.28 -18.81
N SER A 58 4.79 23.31 -19.55
CA SER A 58 4.76 23.44 -21.01
C SER A 58 4.80 24.89 -21.51
N ALA A 59 4.32 25.83 -20.70
CA ALA A 59 4.45 27.25 -20.93
C ALA A 59 5.94 27.64 -20.85
N ASN A 60 6.30 28.79 -21.43
CA ASN A 60 7.64 29.37 -21.25
C ASN A 60 7.56 30.50 -20.20
N PRO A 61 7.45 30.18 -18.89
CA PRO A 61 7.53 31.21 -17.88
C PRO A 61 8.91 31.87 -17.92
N GLU A 62 8.96 33.18 -17.64
CA GLU A 62 10.23 33.91 -17.51
C GLU A 62 11.15 33.31 -16.44
N TYR A 63 10.56 32.66 -15.42
CA TYR A 63 11.26 31.92 -14.36
C TYR A 63 11.17 30.41 -14.58
N ARG A 64 12.32 29.74 -14.60
CA ARG A 64 12.41 28.28 -14.59
C ARG A 64 12.81 27.78 -13.21
N SER A 65 11.86 27.13 -12.54
CA SER A 65 12.08 26.50 -11.25
C SER A 65 13.09 25.36 -11.32
N VAL A 66 13.84 25.15 -10.23
CA VAL A 66 14.74 24.01 -10.04
C VAL A 66 14.02 22.67 -10.27
N PHE A 67 12.73 22.60 -9.93
CA PHE A 67 11.89 21.41 -10.07
C PHE A 67 11.56 21.01 -11.52
N MET A 68 11.82 21.90 -12.48
CA MET A 68 11.60 21.65 -13.91
C MET A 68 12.88 21.27 -14.66
N LEU A 69 14.04 21.39 -14.01
CA LEU A 69 15.33 21.17 -14.67
C LEU A 69 15.62 19.67 -14.77
N GLU A 70 15.71 19.17 -15.99
CA GLU A 70 16.23 17.82 -16.24
C GLU A 70 17.75 17.79 -16.06
N ARG A 71 18.23 16.84 -15.27
CA ARG A 71 19.66 16.61 -15.01
C ARG A 71 20.00 15.13 -15.28
N PRO A 72 21.26 14.80 -15.61
CA PRO A 72 21.70 13.42 -15.66
C PRO A 72 21.45 12.73 -14.31
N VAL A 73 20.70 11.63 -14.34
CA VAL A 73 20.26 10.95 -13.12
C VAL A 73 21.39 10.09 -12.56
N THR A 74 21.96 10.50 -11.43
CA THR A 74 22.97 9.72 -10.68
C THR A 74 22.40 9.14 -9.39
N ARG A 75 21.34 9.75 -8.87
CA ARG A 75 20.60 9.33 -7.70
C ARG A 75 19.10 9.60 -7.84
N VAL A 76 18.30 8.58 -7.48
CA VAL A 76 16.84 8.65 -7.49
C VAL A 76 16.31 8.56 -6.05
N GLY A 77 15.37 9.43 -5.73
CA GLY A 77 14.56 9.34 -4.52
C GLY A 77 13.26 8.58 -4.79
N TYR A 78 12.85 7.69 -3.89
CA TYR A 78 11.52 7.08 -3.90
C TYR A 78 10.76 7.37 -2.61
N ILE A 79 9.55 7.87 -2.74
CA ILE A 79 8.55 7.89 -1.66
C ILE A 79 7.77 6.58 -1.76
N VAL A 80 7.96 5.66 -0.82
CA VAL A 80 7.28 4.35 -0.83
C VAL A 80 6.13 4.34 0.16
N VAL A 81 4.91 4.21 -0.36
CA VAL A 81 3.67 4.21 0.41
C VAL A 81 3.21 2.78 0.68
N SER A 82 3.36 2.35 1.92
CA SER A 82 2.92 1.04 2.42
C SER A 82 1.85 1.17 3.51
N THR A 83 1.43 0.05 4.07
CA THR A 83 0.47 0.02 5.18
C THR A 83 1.16 -0.03 6.55
N ASP A 84 0.46 0.42 7.59
CA ASP A 84 0.91 0.22 8.98
C ASP A 84 0.55 -1.17 9.50
N LYS A 85 -0.61 -1.69 9.10
CA LYS A 85 -1.16 -2.98 9.56
C LYS A 85 -0.98 -4.06 8.50
N GLY A 86 -0.83 -5.31 8.93
CA GLY A 86 -0.79 -6.48 8.04
C GLY A 86 -2.17 -7.00 7.65
N LEU A 87 -2.21 -8.27 7.22
CA LEU A 87 -3.44 -9.00 6.87
C LEU A 87 -4.20 -8.41 5.67
N CYS A 88 -3.48 -7.78 4.74
CA CYS A 88 -4.01 -7.19 3.51
C CYS A 88 -3.57 -7.98 2.27
N GLY A 89 -3.52 -9.31 2.37
CA GLY A 89 -3.07 -10.19 1.30
C GLY A 89 -1.68 -9.84 0.77
N GLY A 90 -1.54 -9.84 -0.56
CA GLY A 90 -0.29 -9.57 -1.26
C GLY A 90 0.05 -8.08 -1.49
N LEU A 91 -0.76 -7.14 -1.01
CA LEU A 91 -0.67 -5.71 -1.36
C LEU A 91 0.75 -5.13 -1.20
N ASN A 92 1.30 -5.16 0.02
CA ASN A 92 2.64 -4.64 0.28
C ASN A 92 3.73 -5.45 -0.43
N VAL A 93 3.58 -6.78 -0.49
CA VAL A 93 4.58 -7.67 -1.09
C VAL A 93 4.72 -7.40 -2.60
N ASN A 94 3.60 -7.15 -3.29
CA ASN A 94 3.61 -6.82 -4.70
C ASN A 94 4.31 -5.49 -4.98
N LEU A 95 4.02 -4.46 -4.18
CA LEU A 95 4.70 -3.17 -4.26
C LEU A 95 6.21 -3.30 -3.97
N PHE A 96 6.59 -4.01 -2.91
CA PHE A 96 7.99 -4.19 -2.54
C PHE A 96 8.77 -5.01 -3.57
N ARG A 97 8.13 -6.00 -4.21
CA ARG A 97 8.74 -6.76 -5.30
C ARG A 97 9.04 -5.85 -6.50
N GLU A 98 8.12 -4.95 -6.83
CA GLU A 98 8.34 -3.99 -7.91
C GLU A 98 9.45 -2.98 -7.56
N MET A 99 9.46 -2.49 -6.33
CA MET A 99 10.54 -1.65 -5.82
C MET A 99 11.90 -2.34 -5.84
N ALA A 100 11.98 -3.61 -5.44
CA ALA A 100 13.22 -4.37 -5.47
C ALA A 100 13.78 -4.50 -6.90
N LYS A 101 12.91 -4.76 -7.90
CA LYS A 101 13.33 -4.79 -9.31
C LYS A 101 13.85 -3.43 -9.79
N LEU A 102 13.16 -2.34 -9.44
CA LEU A 102 13.58 -0.99 -9.81
C LEU A 102 14.92 -0.62 -9.16
N MET A 103 15.09 -0.92 -7.87
CA MET A 103 16.35 -0.70 -7.17
C MET A 103 17.49 -1.51 -7.79
N GLN A 104 17.25 -2.78 -8.11
CA GLN A 104 18.24 -3.63 -8.79
C GLN A 104 18.62 -3.06 -10.18
N ARG A 105 17.63 -2.60 -10.95
CA ARG A 105 17.86 -1.97 -12.26
C ARG A 105 18.68 -0.68 -12.14
N ASN A 106 18.34 0.19 -11.20
CA ASN A 106 19.09 1.42 -10.94
C ASN A 106 20.52 1.13 -10.50
N GLN A 107 20.70 0.16 -9.61
CA GLN A 107 22.02 -0.26 -9.17
C GLN A 107 22.88 -0.80 -10.32
N ALA A 108 22.28 -1.57 -11.25
CA ALA A 108 22.97 -2.04 -12.45
C ALA A 108 23.44 -0.90 -13.37
N MET A 109 22.73 0.22 -13.36
CA MET A 109 23.09 1.45 -14.09
C MET A 109 24.04 2.36 -13.28
N GLY A 110 24.47 1.96 -12.08
CA GLY A 110 25.31 2.78 -11.19
C GLY A 110 24.56 3.93 -10.50
N VAL A 111 23.23 3.95 -10.58
CA VAL A 111 22.36 4.98 -10.00
C VAL A 111 22.06 4.64 -8.54
N LYS A 112 22.33 5.57 -7.62
CA LYS A 112 22.05 5.41 -6.19
C LYS A 112 20.56 5.61 -5.89
N VAL A 113 20.08 5.01 -4.80
CA VAL A 113 18.65 5.08 -4.42
C VAL A 113 18.50 5.53 -2.97
N ASP A 114 17.72 6.59 -2.78
CA ASP A 114 17.32 7.10 -1.47
C ASP A 114 15.81 6.87 -1.26
N LEU A 115 15.42 6.46 -0.05
CA LEU A 115 14.06 6.02 0.25
C LEU A 115 13.44 6.88 1.37
N ALA A 116 12.26 7.43 1.10
CA ALA A 116 11.35 7.95 2.11
C ALA A 116 10.20 6.96 2.29
N LEU A 117 10.09 6.37 3.47
CA LEU A 117 9.15 5.28 3.73
C LEU A 117 7.93 5.79 4.48
N ILE A 118 6.75 5.51 3.95
CA ILE A 118 5.47 5.76 4.59
C ILE A 118 4.86 4.41 4.97
N GLY A 119 4.63 4.21 6.26
CA GLY A 119 4.02 3.01 6.83
C GLY A 119 5.02 2.00 7.43
N ARG A 120 4.62 1.35 8.52
CA ARG A 120 5.48 0.40 9.26
C ARG A 120 5.91 -0.82 8.44
N LYS A 121 5.10 -1.28 7.47
CA LYS A 121 5.45 -2.45 6.66
C LYS A 121 6.64 -2.18 5.73
N ALA A 122 6.73 -0.98 5.15
CA ALA A 122 7.91 -0.58 4.38
C ALA A 122 9.14 -0.50 5.29
N GLN A 123 9.03 0.15 6.45
CA GLN A 123 10.15 0.27 7.39
C GLN A 123 10.71 -1.11 7.78
N ALA A 124 9.84 -2.06 8.12
CA ALA A 124 10.25 -3.42 8.47
C ALA A 124 10.92 -4.14 7.29
N PHE A 125 10.39 -3.99 6.07
CA PHE A 125 10.92 -4.64 4.88
C PHE A 125 12.32 -4.12 4.50
N PHE A 126 12.47 -2.80 4.36
CA PHE A 126 13.73 -2.18 3.94
C PHE A 126 14.80 -2.20 5.03
N ARG A 127 14.43 -2.29 6.31
CA ARG A 127 15.39 -2.58 7.38
C ARG A 127 16.02 -3.96 7.23
N ALA A 128 15.26 -4.95 6.75
CA ALA A 128 15.75 -6.32 6.58
C ALA A 128 16.48 -6.55 5.25
N HIS A 129 16.02 -5.94 4.16
CA HIS A 129 16.55 -6.17 2.81
C HIS A 129 17.59 -5.12 2.38
N GLY A 130 17.76 -4.06 3.16
CA GLY A 130 18.66 -2.95 2.85
C GLY A 130 18.01 -1.89 1.96
N GLY A 131 18.71 -0.76 1.84
CA GLY A 131 18.26 0.46 1.16
C GLY A 131 18.63 1.68 1.98
N ASN A 132 18.95 2.80 1.32
CA ASN A 132 19.29 4.03 2.03
C ASN A 132 18.02 4.77 2.45
N VAL A 133 17.58 4.58 3.69
CA VAL A 133 16.36 5.21 4.22
C VAL A 133 16.70 6.58 4.79
N VAL A 134 16.19 7.64 4.16
CA VAL A 134 16.46 9.04 4.55
C VAL A 134 15.35 9.65 5.39
N ALA A 135 14.13 9.13 5.27
CA ALA A 135 12.98 9.55 6.06
C ALA A 135 12.02 8.39 6.30
N THR A 136 11.38 8.38 7.47
CA THR A 136 10.34 7.41 7.80
C THR A 136 9.17 8.12 8.43
N LEU A 137 7.98 7.75 8.00
CA LEU A 137 6.72 8.20 8.58
C LEU A 137 5.85 6.98 8.86
N ASP A 138 5.20 6.94 10.01
CA ASP A 138 4.21 5.92 10.33
C ASP A 138 3.10 6.47 11.22
N GLY A 139 2.10 5.63 11.50
CA GLY A 139 1.03 5.99 12.41
C GLY A 139 0.05 6.99 11.81
N LEU A 140 -0.08 7.02 10.49
CA LEU A 140 -1.03 7.89 9.78
C LEU A 140 -2.49 7.56 10.10
N GLY A 141 -2.73 6.36 10.64
CA GLY A 141 -4.05 5.93 11.08
C GLY A 141 -5.03 5.80 9.92
N GLU A 142 -6.32 5.81 10.25
CA GLU A 142 -7.41 5.67 9.28
C GLU A 142 -7.76 6.99 8.59
N TYR A 143 -7.25 8.09 9.11
CA TYR A 143 -7.53 9.46 8.69
C TYR A 143 -6.20 10.18 8.49
N PRO A 144 -5.46 9.88 7.41
CA PRO A 144 -4.25 10.61 7.11
C PRO A 144 -4.59 12.09 6.95
N GLN A 145 -3.83 12.93 7.62
CA GLN A 145 -3.89 14.37 7.49
C GLN A 145 -2.67 14.83 6.69
N LEU A 146 -2.83 15.87 5.89
CA LEU A 146 -1.75 16.36 5.02
C LEU A 146 -0.55 16.81 5.86
N GLU A 147 -0.81 17.47 6.98
CA GLU A 147 0.17 18.01 7.92
C GLU A 147 1.17 16.95 8.39
N ASN A 148 0.70 15.72 8.57
CA ASN A 148 1.54 14.60 9.00
C ASN A 148 2.52 14.15 7.91
N LEU A 149 2.20 14.39 6.63
CA LEU A 149 3.03 13.99 5.49
C LEU A 149 4.12 15.03 5.16
N ILE A 150 3.87 16.31 5.47
CA ILE A 150 4.75 17.43 5.09
C ILE A 150 6.19 17.19 5.51
N GLY A 151 6.43 16.71 6.73
CA GLY A 151 7.79 16.48 7.24
C GLY A 151 8.58 15.49 6.39
N GLY A 152 7.97 14.37 6.00
CA GLY A 152 8.63 13.35 5.17
C GLY A 152 8.82 13.79 3.72
N ILE A 153 7.86 14.53 3.18
CA ILE A 153 7.93 15.08 1.82
C ILE A 153 9.06 16.11 1.74
N ARG A 154 9.14 17.01 2.73
CA ARG A 154 10.14 18.08 2.77
C ARG A 154 11.57 17.55 2.73
N VAL A 155 11.88 16.46 3.42
CA VAL A 155 13.22 15.83 3.35
C VAL A 155 13.61 15.46 1.92
N MET A 156 12.67 14.95 1.14
CA MET A 156 12.91 14.58 -0.27
C MET A 156 12.96 15.80 -1.18
N LEU A 157 12.14 16.82 -0.92
CA LEU A 157 12.18 18.09 -1.65
C LEU A 157 13.50 18.82 -1.44
N ASP A 158 13.94 18.94 -0.18
CA ASP A 158 15.21 19.59 0.17
C ASP A 158 16.39 18.83 -0.48
N ALA A 159 16.35 17.49 -0.49
CA ALA A 159 17.34 16.68 -1.19
C ALA A 159 17.37 16.94 -2.71
N PHE A 160 16.21 17.22 -3.33
CA PHE A 160 16.15 17.57 -4.75
C PHE A 160 16.70 18.97 -5.02
N ILE A 161 16.29 19.96 -4.22
CA ILE A 161 16.74 21.36 -4.33
C ILE A 161 18.27 21.44 -4.18
N GLU A 162 18.83 20.74 -3.20
CA GLU A 162 20.27 20.67 -2.94
C GLU A 162 21.04 19.85 -4.00
N GLY A 163 20.35 19.20 -4.93
CA GLY A 163 20.96 18.35 -5.96
C GLY A 163 21.53 17.03 -5.43
N ARG A 164 21.09 16.57 -4.25
CA ARG A 164 21.43 15.22 -3.74
C ARG A 164 20.71 14.12 -4.51
N ILE A 165 19.50 14.40 -4.98
CA ILE A 165 18.73 13.55 -5.92
C ILE A 165 18.38 14.36 -7.16
N GLU A 166 18.39 13.73 -8.33
CA GLU A 166 17.98 14.37 -9.59
C GLU A 166 16.61 13.94 -10.08
N ARG A 167 16.03 12.90 -9.46
CA ARG A 167 14.68 12.40 -9.77
C ARG A 167 13.98 11.95 -8.49
N LEU A 168 12.69 12.24 -8.37
CA LEU A 168 11.83 11.82 -7.28
C LEU A 168 10.60 11.10 -7.84
N ASP A 169 10.43 9.85 -7.45
CA ASP A 169 9.28 9.02 -7.80
C ASP A 169 8.46 8.67 -6.55
N ILE A 170 7.17 8.39 -6.72
CA ILE A 170 6.29 7.83 -5.69
C ILE A 170 5.84 6.43 -6.08
N ALA A 171 5.96 5.49 -5.15
CA ALA A 171 5.53 4.12 -5.29
C ALA A 171 4.36 3.84 -4.34
N TYR A 172 3.20 3.48 -4.88
CA TYR A 172 1.99 3.24 -4.12
C TYR A 172 1.12 2.18 -4.83
N ASN A 173 0.03 1.74 -4.20
CA ASN A 173 -0.94 0.88 -4.86
C ASN A 173 -2.09 1.73 -5.42
N MET A 174 -2.31 1.64 -6.73
CA MET A 174 -3.41 2.31 -7.42
C MET A 174 -4.69 1.49 -7.27
N PHE A 175 -5.79 2.16 -6.92
CA PHE A 175 -7.08 1.53 -6.77
C PHE A 175 -7.80 1.47 -8.13
N ALA A 176 -7.70 0.33 -8.82
CA ALA A 176 -8.45 0.10 -10.05
C ALA A 176 -9.91 -0.27 -9.73
N ASN A 177 -10.09 -1.30 -8.90
CA ASN A 177 -11.40 -1.69 -8.37
C ASN A 177 -11.22 -2.47 -7.06
N THR A 178 -12.33 -2.92 -6.47
CA THR A 178 -12.30 -3.65 -5.20
C THR A 178 -11.44 -4.93 -5.25
N MET A 179 -11.39 -5.63 -6.39
CA MET A 179 -10.62 -6.86 -6.58
C MET A 179 -9.19 -6.61 -7.07
N THR A 180 -8.97 -5.52 -7.82
CA THR A 180 -7.70 -5.23 -8.49
C THR A 180 -7.02 -4.01 -7.87
N GLN A 181 -5.85 -4.24 -7.28
CA GLN A 181 -4.94 -3.19 -6.80
C GLN A 181 -3.59 -3.39 -7.49
N GLU A 182 -3.11 -2.35 -8.14
CA GLU A 182 -1.90 -2.43 -8.98
C GLU A 182 -0.76 -1.63 -8.32
N PRO A 183 0.43 -2.23 -8.16
CA PRO A 183 1.60 -1.49 -7.70
C PRO A 183 2.04 -0.54 -8.82
N THR A 184 2.00 0.76 -8.53
CA THR A 184 2.29 1.82 -9.49
C THR A 184 3.44 2.67 -8.97
N VAL A 185 4.37 2.99 -9.87
CA VAL A 185 5.45 3.94 -9.62
C VAL A 185 5.30 5.09 -10.61
N SER A 186 5.09 6.30 -10.10
CA SER A 186 4.92 7.50 -10.90
C SER A 186 5.97 8.54 -10.54
N GLN A 187 6.43 9.28 -11.54
CA GLN A 187 7.40 10.35 -11.36
C GLN A 187 6.71 11.60 -10.81
N LEU A 188 7.29 12.18 -9.76
CA LEU A 188 6.88 13.47 -9.20
C LEU A 188 7.78 14.61 -9.69
N LEU A 189 9.09 14.39 -9.63
CA LEU A 189 10.12 15.35 -10.07
C LEU A 189 11.22 14.66 -10.89
N PRO A 190 11.83 15.35 -11.88
CA PRO A 190 11.38 16.62 -12.45
C PRO A 190 9.96 16.49 -13.01
N LEU A 191 9.22 17.60 -13.08
CA LEU A 191 7.82 17.57 -13.50
C LEU A 191 7.71 16.84 -14.85
N PRO A 192 6.97 15.73 -14.95
CA PRO A 192 6.89 14.99 -16.21
C PRO A 192 6.23 15.89 -17.25
N ALA A 193 6.81 15.92 -18.46
CA ALA A 193 6.17 16.55 -19.60
C ALA A 193 4.77 15.96 -19.75
N SER A 194 3.74 16.79 -19.75
CA SER A 194 2.35 16.35 -19.76
C SER A 194 2.03 15.61 -21.06
N GLY A 195 2.12 14.28 -21.06
CA GLY A 195 1.75 13.45 -22.22
C GLY A 195 0.26 13.43 -22.53
N GLU A 196 -0.58 13.94 -21.62
CA GLU A 196 -2.06 13.92 -21.75
C GLU A 196 -2.68 15.28 -22.08
N ALA A 197 -1.90 16.36 -22.05
CA ALA A 197 -2.45 17.67 -22.32
C ALA A 197 -2.22 18.06 -23.77
N ASP A 198 -3.08 17.48 -24.62
CA ASP A 198 -3.39 17.99 -25.95
C ASP A 198 -4.14 19.33 -25.76
N TYR A 199 -3.43 20.34 -25.21
CA TYR A 199 -3.93 21.69 -25.09
C TYR A 199 -4.08 22.19 -26.52
N LYS A 200 -5.29 22.05 -27.08
CA LYS A 200 -5.62 22.53 -28.43
C LYS A 200 -5.24 23.99 -28.62
N HIS A 201 -5.15 24.78 -27.54
CA HIS A 201 -4.73 26.18 -27.55
C HIS A 201 -3.66 26.42 -26.46
N SER A 202 -2.54 27.02 -26.84
CA SER A 202 -1.55 27.58 -25.92
C SER A 202 -2.06 28.94 -25.43
N TRP A 203 -2.35 29.06 -24.15
CA TRP A 203 -2.66 30.33 -23.48
C TRP A 203 -1.66 30.48 -22.33
N ASP A 204 -1.35 31.70 -21.92
CA ASP A 204 -0.42 31.93 -20.81
C ASP A 204 -1.17 32.52 -19.61
N TYR A 205 -0.60 32.35 -18.42
CA TYR A 205 -1.12 32.92 -17.19
C TYR A 205 -0.52 34.30 -16.94
N ILE A 206 -1.32 35.21 -16.37
CA ILE A 206 -0.79 36.44 -15.76
C ILE A 206 -0.41 36.08 -14.32
N TYR A 207 0.87 36.28 -13.97
CA TYR A 207 1.42 35.92 -12.67
C TYR A 207 1.41 37.14 -11.73
N GLU A 208 0.62 37.07 -10.66
CA GLU A 208 0.57 38.12 -9.62
C GLU A 208 0.94 37.53 -8.24
N PRO A 209 1.96 38.04 -7.52
CA PRO A 209 2.74 39.27 -7.78
C PRO A 209 3.92 39.08 -8.76
N ASN A 210 4.51 37.89 -8.86
CA ASN A 210 5.50 37.53 -9.87
C ASN A 210 5.55 36.00 -10.06
N SER A 211 6.19 35.52 -11.13
CA SER A 211 6.26 34.11 -11.48
C SER A 211 7.04 33.27 -10.45
N GLU A 212 8.20 33.73 -10.01
CA GLU A 212 9.06 33.01 -9.03
C GLU A 212 8.32 32.70 -7.72
N SER A 213 7.68 33.70 -7.12
CA SER A 213 6.97 33.56 -5.84
C SER A 213 5.73 32.66 -5.91
N LEU A 214 5.20 32.41 -7.11
CA LEU A 214 4.05 31.53 -7.32
C LEU A 214 4.47 30.10 -7.68
N ILE A 215 5.46 29.95 -8.56
CA ILE A 215 5.80 28.68 -9.18
C ILE A 215 6.33 27.69 -8.12
N ASP A 216 7.29 28.09 -7.28
CA ASP A 216 7.91 27.16 -6.33
C ASP A 216 6.94 26.69 -5.24
N PRO A 217 6.14 27.57 -4.61
CA PRO A 217 5.09 27.13 -3.69
C PRO A 217 4.02 26.28 -4.36
N LEU A 218 3.64 26.59 -5.61
CA LEU A 218 2.65 25.81 -6.35
C LEU A 218 3.14 24.38 -6.62
N ILE A 219 4.40 24.21 -7.03
CA ILE A 219 4.99 22.89 -7.25
C ILE A 219 5.07 22.11 -5.93
N THR A 220 5.44 22.78 -4.84
CA THR A 220 5.44 22.17 -3.51
C THR A 220 4.05 21.66 -3.13
N ARG A 221 3.01 22.48 -3.33
CA ARG A 221 1.60 22.08 -3.08
C ARG A 221 1.13 20.98 -4.01
N TYR A 222 1.58 20.97 -5.26
CA TYR A 222 1.34 19.87 -6.19
C TYR A 222 1.90 18.56 -5.65
N ILE A 223 3.15 18.53 -5.22
CA ILE A 223 3.81 17.32 -4.70
C ILE A 223 3.12 16.85 -3.42
N GLU A 224 2.86 17.77 -2.49
CA GLU A 224 2.08 17.50 -1.29
C GLU A 224 0.73 16.85 -1.61
N SER A 225 0.00 17.39 -2.59
CA SER A 225 -1.26 16.85 -3.05
C SER A 225 -1.13 15.47 -3.69
N GLN A 226 -0.11 15.23 -4.51
CA GLN A 226 0.10 13.93 -5.16
C GLN A 226 0.43 12.86 -4.11
N VAL A 227 1.33 13.16 -3.18
CA VAL A 227 1.71 12.24 -2.11
C VAL A 227 0.51 11.94 -1.21
N TYR A 228 -0.25 12.96 -0.82
CA TYR A 228 -1.48 12.78 -0.03
C TYR A 228 -2.51 11.91 -0.77
N GLN A 229 -2.75 12.19 -2.05
CA GLN A 229 -3.67 11.40 -2.85
C GLN A 229 -3.22 9.94 -2.95
N SER A 230 -1.93 9.68 -3.17
CA SER A 230 -1.37 8.32 -3.18
C SER A 230 -1.51 7.61 -1.84
N VAL A 231 -1.36 8.32 -0.71
CA VAL A 231 -1.58 7.77 0.65
C VAL A 231 -3.04 7.40 0.87
N VAL A 232 -3.98 8.28 0.50
CA VAL A 232 -5.41 8.02 0.63
C VAL A 232 -5.86 6.86 -0.27
N GLU A 233 -5.36 6.82 -1.51
CA GLU A 233 -5.64 5.75 -2.46
C GLU A 233 -5.06 4.40 -2.00
N ASN A 234 -3.84 4.40 -1.46
CA ASN A 234 -3.25 3.20 -0.87
C ASN A 234 -4.04 2.71 0.37
N SER A 235 -4.63 3.62 1.15
CA SER A 235 -5.51 3.26 2.27
C SER A 235 -6.79 2.57 1.79
N ALA A 236 -7.39 3.04 0.68
CA ALA A 236 -8.52 2.36 0.05
C ALA A 236 -8.13 0.97 -0.47
N CYS A 237 -6.95 0.85 -1.09
CA CYS A 237 -6.39 -0.44 -1.50
C CYS A 237 -6.16 -1.39 -0.31
N GLU A 238 -5.67 -0.87 0.83
CA GLU A 238 -5.50 -1.67 2.05
C GLU A 238 -6.82 -2.28 2.50
N GLN A 239 -7.90 -1.49 2.59
CA GLN A 239 -9.18 -2.00 3.06
C GLN A 239 -9.79 -3.01 2.08
N ALA A 240 -9.68 -2.77 0.78
CA ALA A 240 -10.15 -3.70 -0.24
C ALA A 240 -9.39 -5.04 -0.20
N ALA A 241 -8.06 -4.99 -0.20
CA ALA A 241 -7.21 -6.18 -0.14
C ALA A 241 -7.39 -6.95 1.17
N LYS A 242 -7.58 -6.24 2.30
CA LYS A 242 -7.88 -6.84 3.61
C LYS A 242 -9.24 -7.51 3.62
N MET A 243 -10.28 -6.87 3.09
CA MET A 243 -11.60 -7.48 2.99
C MET A 243 -11.55 -8.80 2.21
N ILE A 244 -10.88 -8.81 1.06
CA ILE A 244 -10.73 -10.02 0.23
C ILE A 244 -9.91 -11.09 0.95
N ALA A 245 -8.77 -10.71 1.54
CA ALA A 245 -7.93 -11.66 2.27
C ALA A 245 -8.68 -12.29 3.45
N MET A 246 -9.49 -11.51 4.17
CA MET A 246 -10.29 -12.00 5.30
C MET A 246 -11.48 -12.85 4.84
N LYS A 247 -12.11 -12.53 3.71
CA LYS A 247 -13.14 -13.37 3.10
C LYS A 247 -12.55 -14.74 2.74
N ASN A 248 -11.47 -14.77 1.98
CA ASN A 248 -10.79 -16.01 1.61
C ASN A 248 -10.33 -16.80 2.86
N ALA A 249 -9.82 -16.13 3.89
CA ALA A 249 -9.45 -16.79 5.14
C ALA A 249 -10.65 -17.38 5.89
N THR A 250 -11.83 -16.76 5.79
CA THR A 250 -13.08 -17.26 6.41
C THR A 250 -13.60 -18.48 5.68
N ASP A 251 -13.56 -18.45 4.35
CA ASP A 251 -14.00 -19.55 3.48
C ASP A 251 -13.05 -20.76 3.67
N ASN A 252 -11.73 -20.54 3.62
CA ASN A 252 -10.73 -21.59 3.89
C ASN A 252 -10.85 -22.18 5.30
N ALA A 253 -11.19 -21.35 6.31
CA ALA A 253 -11.42 -21.85 7.66
C ALA A 253 -12.69 -22.73 7.72
N GLY A 254 -13.70 -22.43 6.91
CA GLY A 254 -14.91 -23.26 6.76
C GLY A 254 -14.58 -24.64 6.21
N GLU A 255 -13.85 -24.69 5.11
CA GLU A 255 -13.37 -25.95 4.50
C GLU A 255 -12.56 -26.79 5.51
N LEU A 256 -11.63 -26.16 6.22
CA LEU A 256 -10.83 -26.84 7.24
C LEU A 256 -11.69 -27.37 8.41
N ILE A 257 -12.76 -26.68 8.79
CA ILE A 257 -13.70 -27.16 9.81
C ILE A 257 -14.42 -28.41 9.33
N GLU A 258 -14.88 -28.44 8.08
CA GLU A 258 -15.56 -29.59 7.50
C GLU A 258 -14.64 -30.81 7.44
N GLU A 259 -13.39 -30.64 6.99
CA GLU A 259 -12.38 -31.70 7.00
C GLU A 259 -12.10 -32.23 8.41
N LEU A 260 -11.89 -31.33 9.38
CA LEU A 260 -11.65 -31.71 10.77
C LEU A 260 -12.86 -32.41 11.40
N GLN A 261 -14.08 -32.05 11.01
CA GLN A 261 -15.30 -32.71 11.46
C GLN A 261 -15.40 -34.14 10.94
N LEU A 262 -15.05 -34.39 9.68
CA LEU A 262 -14.98 -35.74 9.12
C LEU A 262 -13.95 -36.60 9.86
N LEU A 263 -12.75 -36.05 10.08
CA LEU A 263 -11.70 -36.72 10.86
C LEU A 263 -12.14 -37.01 12.30
N TYR A 264 -12.83 -36.08 12.96
CA TYR A 264 -13.37 -36.27 14.30
C TYR A 264 -14.40 -37.39 14.34
N ASN A 265 -15.32 -37.42 13.38
CA ASN A 265 -16.37 -38.45 13.32
C ASN A 265 -15.78 -39.84 13.11
N ASN A 266 -14.80 -39.97 12.21
CA ASN A 266 -14.09 -41.23 11.97
C ASN A 266 -13.33 -41.69 13.23
N ALA A 267 -12.58 -40.79 13.87
CA ALA A 267 -11.84 -41.10 15.10
C ALA A 267 -12.78 -41.48 16.27
N ARG A 268 -13.94 -40.80 16.37
CA ARG A 268 -14.97 -41.12 17.35
C ARG A 268 -15.55 -42.51 17.11
N GLN A 269 -15.89 -42.84 15.86
CA GLN A 269 -16.40 -44.17 15.52
C GLN A 269 -15.38 -45.27 15.83
N ALA A 270 -14.12 -45.08 15.42
CA ALA A 270 -13.05 -46.02 15.74
C ALA A 270 -12.87 -46.22 17.25
N ALA A 271 -12.94 -45.15 18.05
CA ALA A 271 -12.87 -45.25 19.51
C ALA A 271 -14.06 -46.02 20.10
N ILE A 272 -15.29 -45.77 19.64
CA ILE A 272 -16.49 -46.51 20.08
C ILE A 272 -16.37 -47.99 19.71
N THR A 273 -15.95 -48.30 18.48
CA THR A 273 -15.74 -49.69 18.04
C THR A 273 -14.68 -50.39 18.90
N GLN A 274 -13.56 -49.72 19.18
CA GLN A 274 -12.50 -50.25 20.04
C GLN A 274 -13.02 -50.52 21.47
N GLU A 275 -13.73 -49.56 22.07
CA GLU A 275 -14.33 -49.74 23.40
C GLU A 275 -15.31 -50.93 23.43
N ILE A 276 -16.16 -51.08 22.41
CA ILE A 276 -17.08 -52.22 22.31
C ILE A 276 -16.32 -53.53 22.15
N SER A 277 -15.29 -53.58 21.30
CA SER A 277 -14.46 -54.78 21.11
C SER A 277 -13.73 -55.18 22.38
N GLU A 278 -13.23 -54.22 23.16
CA GLU A 278 -12.58 -54.46 24.46
C GLU A 278 -13.58 -55.01 25.49
N ILE A 279 -14.80 -54.46 25.54
CA ILE A 279 -15.86 -54.94 26.45
C ILE A 279 -16.26 -56.39 26.11
N VAL A 280 -16.51 -56.69 24.83
CA VAL A 280 -16.93 -58.04 24.40
C VAL A 280 -15.79 -59.04 24.57
N GLY A 281 -14.56 -58.66 24.23
CA GLY A 281 -13.37 -59.49 24.44
C GLY A 281 -13.12 -59.80 25.91
N GLY A 282 -13.26 -58.81 26.79
CA GLY A 282 -13.15 -58.99 28.24
C GLY A 282 -14.25 -59.86 28.82
N ALA A 283 -15.50 -59.69 28.37
CA ALA A 283 -16.63 -60.51 28.81
C ALA A 283 -16.51 -61.98 28.38
N SER A 284 -15.83 -62.26 27.26
CA SER A 284 -15.61 -63.64 26.76
C SER A 284 -14.43 -64.36 27.43
N ALA A 285 -13.58 -63.61 28.16
CA ALA A 285 -12.42 -64.15 28.86
C ALA A 285 -12.71 -64.55 30.32
N VAL A 286 -13.94 -64.30 30.80
CA VAL A 286 -14.47 -64.68 32.11
C VAL A 286 -15.41 -65.87 31.94
#